data_AF-A0A259D804-F1
#
_entry.id   AF-A0A259D804-F1
#
_cell.length_a   1.000
_cell.length_b   1.000
_cell.length_c   1.000
_cell.angle_alpha   90.00
_cell.angle_beta   90.00
_cell.angle_gamma   90.00
#
_symmetry.space_group_name_H-M   'P 1'
#
loop_
_entity.id
_entity.type
_entity.pdbx_description
1 polymer ?
#
loop_
_entity_poly.entity_id
_entity_poly.type
_entity_poly.pdbx_seq_one_letter_code
_entity_poly.pdbx_strand_id
1 'polypeptide(L)'
;MNDIKGLAREAAFAARKLAFAQGQGQAADILTRFLAAHRGKILSGYMPMRTEINPLPAMAAHQGVVGVPVIVGKATPLRFRAWSPGSPMVEGAFKAMIPETGDWVVPEVLIVPLLAFDARGYRLGYGGGFYDRTLEGLRAKGPVLAVGYAFSAQEVAAVPIVRPRRKDIVMGRAPCQVSVAERVRAGSTGAPMPGRNAAGPRNPSPGAGCHRQAGPCARAGAARSGNRQDPR
;
A
#
# COMPACT_ATOMS: atom_id res chain seq x y z
N MET A 1 -30.23 -10.55 18.29
CA MET A 1 -29.53 -9.52 17.48
C MET A 1 -28.51 -10.24 16.61
N ASN A 2 -28.74 -10.31 15.29
CA ASN A 2 -27.78 -10.90 14.37
C ASN A 2 -26.45 -10.16 14.50
N ASP A 3 -25.39 -10.86 14.94
CA ASP A 3 -24.03 -10.33 14.89
C ASP A 3 -23.58 -10.33 13.42
N ILE A 4 -24.05 -9.32 12.67
CA ILE A 4 -23.72 -9.10 11.25
C ILE A 4 -22.21 -9.08 11.06
N LYS A 5 -21.45 -8.59 12.04
CA LYS A 5 -19.98 -8.60 11.99
C LYS A 5 -19.42 -10.00 12.21
N GLY A 6 -19.99 -10.78 13.11
CA GLY A 6 -19.67 -12.21 13.28
C GLY A 6 -19.82 -12.99 11.98
N LEU A 7 -20.99 -12.91 11.35
CA LEU A 7 -21.26 -13.56 10.07
C LEU A 7 -20.31 -13.07 8.96
N ALA A 8 -20.07 -11.76 8.88
CA ALA A 8 -19.13 -11.20 7.90
C ALA A 8 -17.69 -11.68 8.13
N ARG A 9 -17.26 -11.87 9.39
CA ARG A 9 -15.94 -12.43 9.70
C ARG A 9 -15.82 -13.88 9.28
N GLU A 10 -16.84 -14.69 9.53
CA GLU A 10 -16.87 -16.09 9.15
C GLU A 10 -16.73 -16.26 7.63
N ALA A 11 -17.56 -15.55 6.86
CA ALA A 11 -17.47 -15.55 5.40
C ALA A 11 -16.10 -15.07 4.91
N ALA A 12 -15.55 -14.02 5.51
CA ALA A 12 -14.25 -13.48 5.16
C ALA A 12 -13.09 -14.45 5.46
N PHE A 13 -13.17 -15.21 6.57
CA PHE A 13 -12.22 -16.27 6.88
C PHE A 13 -12.24 -17.38 5.84
N ALA A 14 -13.42 -17.82 5.43
CA ALA A 14 -13.58 -18.85 4.41
C ALA A 14 -12.98 -18.39 3.07
N ALA A 15 -13.32 -17.18 2.61
CA ALA A 15 -12.77 -16.60 1.39
C ALA A 15 -11.24 -16.48 1.43
N ARG A 16 -10.68 -15.97 2.54
CA ARG A 16 -9.23 -15.88 2.72
C ARG A 16 -8.54 -17.23 2.72
N LYS A 17 -9.14 -18.26 3.35
CA LYS A 17 -8.58 -19.61 3.38
C LYS A 17 -8.47 -20.21 1.96
N LEU A 18 -9.51 -20.03 1.14
CA LEU A 18 -9.50 -20.48 -0.25
C LEU A 18 -8.45 -19.75 -1.08
N ALA A 19 -8.38 -18.41 -0.96
CA ALA A 19 -7.38 -17.62 -1.67
C ALA A 19 -5.94 -17.98 -1.26
N PHE A 20 -5.70 -18.18 0.03
CA PHE A 20 -4.40 -18.61 0.53
C PHE A 20 -3.97 -19.96 -0.04
N ALA A 21 -4.91 -20.91 -0.19
CA ALA A 21 -4.63 -22.22 -0.79
C ALA A 21 -4.26 -22.15 -2.28
N GLN A 22 -4.64 -21.07 -2.98
CA GLN A 22 -4.25 -20.81 -4.37
C GLN A 22 -2.86 -20.18 -4.50
N GLY A 23 -2.22 -19.84 -3.38
CA GLY A 23 -0.90 -19.21 -3.33
C GLY A 23 -0.97 -17.68 -3.29
N GLN A 24 0.20 -17.05 -3.15
CA GLN A 24 0.32 -15.60 -2.95
C GLN A 24 0.87 -14.87 -4.19
N GLY A 25 1.30 -15.62 -5.22
CA GLY A 25 1.79 -15.07 -6.49
C GLY A 25 2.80 -13.94 -6.29
N GLN A 26 2.54 -12.82 -6.96
CA GLN A 26 3.38 -11.61 -6.93
C GLN A 26 3.01 -10.63 -5.81
N ALA A 27 2.24 -11.03 -4.79
CA ALA A 27 1.74 -10.11 -3.77
C ALA A 27 2.89 -9.36 -3.07
N ALA A 28 3.96 -10.07 -2.71
CA ALA A 28 5.13 -9.49 -2.07
C ALA A 28 5.81 -8.44 -2.96
N ASP A 29 6.05 -8.75 -4.24
CA ASP A 29 6.68 -7.81 -5.17
C ASP A 29 5.87 -6.55 -5.38
N ILE A 30 4.54 -6.67 -5.36
CA ILE A 30 3.65 -5.53 -5.54
C ILE A 30 3.65 -4.66 -4.28
N LEU A 31 3.65 -5.28 -3.10
CA LEU A 31 3.82 -4.54 -1.85
C LEU A 31 5.18 -3.84 -1.80
N THR A 32 6.28 -4.51 -2.18
CA THR A 32 7.62 -3.91 -2.25
C THR A 32 7.64 -2.70 -3.19
N ARG A 33 7.09 -2.83 -4.40
CA ARG A 33 7.01 -1.72 -5.37
C ARG A 33 6.20 -0.55 -4.84
N PHE A 34 5.08 -0.81 -4.18
CA PHE A 34 4.27 0.22 -3.54
C PHE A 34 5.06 0.95 -2.43
N LEU A 35 5.77 0.21 -1.59
CA LEU A 35 6.53 0.76 -0.46
C LEU A 35 7.79 1.52 -0.88
N ALA A 36 8.26 1.38 -2.12
CA ALA A 36 9.46 2.09 -2.63
C ALA A 36 9.34 3.62 -2.56
N ALA A 37 8.12 4.16 -2.69
CA ALA A 37 7.83 5.59 -2.52
C ALA A 37 7.89 6.06 -1.05
N HIS A 38 8.09 5.13 -0.11
CA HIS A 38 8.13 5.37 1.33
C HIS A 38 9.43 4.94 1.98
N ARG A 39 10.49 4.69 1.19
CA ARG A 39 11.85 4.47 1.70
C ARG A 39 12.27 5.56 2.69
N GLY A 40 13.04 5.19 3.71
CA GLY A 40 13.48 6.05 4.80
C GLY A 40 12.46 6.24 5.92
N LYS A 41 11.18 6.02 5.68
CA LYS A 41 10.13 6.11 6.72
C LYS A 41 10.15 4.90 7.63
N ILE A 42 9.69 5.10 8.87
CA ILE A 42 9.46 3.98 9.79
C ILE A 42 8.22 3.22 9.32
N LEU A 43 8.45 1.98 8.87
CA LEU A 43 7.41 1.04 8.45
C LEU A 43 7.01 0.18 9.63
N SER A 44 5.73 -0.17 9.76
CA SER A 44 5.32 -1.34 10.53
C SER A 44 4.71 -2.41 9.65
N GLY A 45 5.03 -3.67 9.94
CA GLY A 45 4.35 -4.83 9.36
C GLY A 45 4.14 -5.93 10.40
N TYR A 46 3.26 -6.86 10.09
CA TYR A 46 2.85 -7.91 11.01
C TYR A 46 3.57 -9.24 10.71
N MET A 47 3.74 -10.06 11.73
CA MET A 47 4.08 -11.48 11.52
C MET A 47 2.82 -12.21 11.06
N PRO A 48 2.81 -12.81 9.86
CA PRO A 48 1.60 -13.42 9.31
C PRO A 48 1.16 -14.60 10.15
N MET A 49 -0.14 -14.67 10.44
CA MET A 49 -0.76 -15.76 11.18
C MET A 49 -1.79 -16.50 10.33
N ARG A 50 -1.81 -17.83 10.46
CA ARG A 50 -2.76 -18.72 9.79
C ARG A 50 -2.70 -18.58 8.26
N THR A 51 -3.67 -17.90 7.67
CA THR A 51 -3.87 -17.73 6.23
C THR A 51 -3.78 -16.27 5.79
N GLU A 52 -3.09 -15.43 6.57
CA GLU A 52 -2.76 -14.07 6.15
C GLU A 52 -1.75 -14.07 5.00
N ILE A 53 -1.84 -13.07 4.11
CA ILE A 53 -0.77 -12.82 3.14
C ILE A 53 0.51 -12.48 3.90
N ASN A 54 1.63 -13.01 3.45
CA ASN A 54 2.94 -12.81 4.05
C ASN A 54 3.54 -11.45 3.61
N PRO A 55 3.68 -10.47 4.53
CA PRO A 55 4.33 -9.19 4.22
C PRO A 55 5.85 -9.23 4.40
N LEU A 56 6.42 -10.30 4.99
CA LEU A 56 7.82 -10.36 5.42
C LEU A 56 8.83 -10.10 4.29
N PRO A 57 8.66 -10.60 3.05
CA PRO A 57 9.61 -10.28 1.99
C PRO A 57 9.67 -8.78 1.68
N ALA A 58 8.52 -8.09 1.66
CA ALA A 58 8.46 -6.65 1.43
C ALA A 58 9.00 -5.85 2.63
N MET A 59 8.75 -6.33 3.85
CA MET A 59 9.33 -5.76 5.07
C MET A 59 10.85 -5.89 5.07
N ALA A 60 11.39 -7.06 4.73
CA ALA A 60 12.83 -7.31 4.69
C ALA A 60 13.55 -6.48 3.61
N ALA A 61 12.86 -6.18 2.51
CA ALA A 61 13.38 -5.34 1.43
C ALA A 61 13.25 -3.83 1.70
N HIS A 62 12.54 -3.42 2.77
CA HIS A 62 12.31 -2.00 3.06
C HIS A 62 13.61 -1.30 3.47
N GLN A 63 13.91 -0.20 2.79
CA GLN A 63 15.06 0.65 3.11
C GLN A 63 14.68 1.63 4.22
N GLY A 64 14.66 1.17 5.46
CA GLY A 64 14.31 1.98 6.64
C GLY A 64 14.07 1.12 7.87
N VAL A 65 13.69 1.74 8.98
CA VAL A 65 13.36 1.00 10.20
C VAL A 65 12.02 0.29 10.04
N VAL A 66 11.98 -0.99 10.40
CA VAL A 66 10.76 -1.80 10.41
C VAL A 66 10.38 -2.16 11.83
N GLY A 67 9.12 -1.95 12.19
CA GLY A 67 8.56 -2.32 13.49
C GLY A 67 7.50 -3.40 13.38
N VAL A 68 7.47 -4.30 14.36
CA VAL A 68 6.43 -5.35 14.48
C VAL A 68 5.50 -5.00 15.64
N PRO A 69 4.16 -5.12 15.46
CA PRO A 69 3.20 -4.77 16.50
C PRO A 69 3.30 -5.71 17.70
N VAL A 70 3.34 -5.11 18.89
CA VAL A 70 3.32 -5.76 20.20
C VAL A 70 2.07 -5.31 20.96
N ILE A 71 1.30 -6.28 21.43
CA ILE A 71 0.15 -6.04 22.31
C ILE A 71 0.67 -5.93 23.73
N VAL A 72 0.59 -4.73 24.31
CA VAL A 72 1.05 -4.46 25.69
C VAL A 72 -0.05 -4.53 26.75
N GLY A 73 -1.31 -4.71 26.32
CA GLY A 73 -2.45 -4.81 27.22
C GLY A 73 -3.75 -5.11 26.47
N LYS A 74 -4.78 -5.51 27.21
CA LYS A 74 -6.12 -5.67 26.65
C LYS A 74 -6.69 -4.31 26.29
N ALA A 75 -7.32 -4.20 25.12
CA ALA A 75 -7.98 -2.99 24.65
C ALA A 75 -7.08 -1.72 24.56
N THR A 76 -5.75 -1.87 24.54
CA THR A 76 -4.82 -0.76 24.34
C THR A 76 -4.43 -0.58 22.87
N PRO A 77 -3.83 0.56 22.49
CA PRO A 77 -3.12 0.70 21.22
C PRO A 77 -1.92 -0.25 21.14
N LEU A 78 -1.55 -0.64 19.93
CA LEU A 78 -0.32 -1.38 19.66
C LEU A 78 0.90 -0.48 19.89
N ARG A 79 1.98 -1.08 20.40
CA ARG A 79 3.33 -0.51 20.31
C ARG A 79 4.12 -1.30 19.27
N PHE A 80 5.20 -0.73 18.75
CA PHE A 80 5.97 -1.37 17.69
C PHE A 80 7.42 -1.51 18.13
N ARG A 81 7.95 -2.73 18.04
CA ARG A 81 9.33 -3.03 18.37
C ARG A 81 10.12 -3.26 17.10
N ALA A 82 11.30 -2.68 17.00
CA ALA A 82 12.17 -2.80 15.85
C ALA A 82 12.41 -4.27 15.50
N TRP A 83 12.46 -4.56 14.20
CA TRP A 83 12.62 -5.90 13.66
C TRP A 83 13.49 -5.86 12.42
N SER A 84 14.31 -6.90 12.29
CA SER A 84 15.05 -7.25 11.08
C SER A 84 14.95 -8.76 10.85
N PRO A 85 15.23 -9.24 9.62
CA PRO A 85 15.52 -10.65 9.40
C PRO A 85 16.58 -11.14 10.40
N GLY A 86 16.28 -12.25 11.08
CA GLY A 86 17.17 -12.84 12.11
C GLY A 86 17.04 -12.26 13.52
N SER A 87 16.16 -11.27 13.76
CA SER A 87 15.86 -10.82 15.13
C SER A 87 15.40 -11.99 16.02
N PRO A 88 15.84 -12.10 17.29
CA PRO A 88 15.28 -13.05 18.24
C PRO A 88 13.78 -12.82 18.42
N MET A 89 12.99 -13.88 18.42
CA MET A 89 11.53 -13.82 18.45
C MET A 89 10.97 -14.65 19.60
N VAL A 90 9.90 -14.17 20.23
CA VAL A 90 9.15 -14.88 21.29
C VAL A 90 7.66 -14.87 21.00
N GLU A 91 6.92 -15.81 21.60
CA GLU A 91 5.46 -15.82 21.52
C GLU A 91 4.85 -14.68 22.35
N GLY A 92 4.09 -13.81 21.68
CA GLY A 92 3.28 -12.78 22.30
C GLY A 92 1.80 -13.19 22.46
N ALA A 93 0.96 -12.19 22.71
CA ALA A 93 -0.49 -12.40 22.78
C ALA A 93 -1.03 -13.04 21.49
N PHE A 94 -2.00 -13.94 21.63
CA PHE A 94 -2.58 -14.72 20.52
C PHE A 94 -1.57 -15.60 19.76
N LYS A 95 -0.43 -15.95 20.38
CA LYS A 95 0.67 -16.71 19.76
C LYS A 95 1.30 -16.01 18.56
N ALA A 96 1.16 -14.69 18.46
CA ALA A 96 1.85 -13.90 17.45
C ALA A 96 3.34 -13.85 17.82
N MET A 97 4.22 -14.18 16.87
CA MET A 97 5.65 -13.97 17.08
C MET A 97 5.95 -12.48 17.12
N ILE A 98 6.68 -12.04 18.14
CA ILE A 98 7.14 -10.66 18.30
C ILE A 98 8.65 -10.63 18.53
N PRO A 99 9.37 -9.57 18.11
CA PRO A 99 10.78 -9.42 18.45
C PRO A 99 10.92 -9.47 19.97
N GLU A 100 11.90 -10.19 20.51
CA GLU A 100 12.15 -10.25 21.96
C GLU A 100 12.75 -8.94 22.48
N THR A 101 13.70 -8.40 21.71
CA THR A 101 14.48 -7.19 21.98
C THR A 101 14.31 -6.18 20.85
N GLY A 102 14.99 -5.03 20.94
CA GLY A 102 14.96 -3.95 19.95
C GLY A 102 14.21 -2.70 20.42
N ASP A 103 14.50 -1.59 19.75
CA ASP A 103 13.98 -0.28 20.11
C ASP A 103 12.47 -0.16 19.88
N TRP A 104 11.82 0.69 20.68
CA TRP A 104 10.44 1.07 20.44
C TRP A 104 10.38 2.15 19.36
N VAL A 105 9.58 1.88 18.31
CA VAL A 105 9.47 2.76 17.14
C VAL A 105 8.04 3.23 16.94
N VAL A 106 7.89 4.36 16.25
CA VAL A 106 6.58 4.95 15.91
C VAL A 106 6.45 4.95 14.39
N PRO A 107 5.58 4.12 13.80
CA PRO A 107 5.49 4.00 12.35
C PRO A 107 4.72 5.16 11.71
N GLU A 108 5.17 5.54 10.51
CA GLU A 108 4.48 6.47 9.62
C GLU A 108 3.67 5.73 8.55
N VAL A 109 4.11 4.51 8.20
CA VAL A 109 3.46 3.63 7.23
C VAL A 109 3.17 2.30 7.92
N LEU A 110 1.91 1.85 7.89
CA LEU A 110 1.48 0.61 8.53
C LEU A 110 0.90 -0.35 7.50
N ILE A 111 1.48 -1.54 7.39
CA ILE A 111 0.86 -2.69 6.73
C ILE A 111 -0.12 -3.31 7.74
N VAL A 112 -1.41 -3.24 7.44
CA VAL A 112 -2.49 -3.63 8.36
C VAL A 112 -3.11 -4.95 7.89
N PRO A 113 -3.18 -5.98 8.75
CA PRO A 113 -3.89 -7.22 8.45
C PRO A 113 -5.40 -7.01 8.56
N LEU A 114 -6.15 -7.73 7.75
CA LEU A 114 -7.61 -7.64 7.67
C LEU A 114 -8.25 -8.94 7.20
N LEU A 115 -9.54 -9.07 7.47
CA LEU A 115 -10.39 -10.18 7.01
C LEU A 115 -11.15 -9.82 5.74
N ALA A 116 -11.69 -8.60 5.67
CA ALA A 116 -12.37 -8.11 4.48
C ALA A 116 -12.14 -6.61 4.29
N PHE A 117 -12.30 -6.13 3.07
CA PHE A 117 -12.34 -4.71 2.74
C PHE A 117 -13.41 -4.40 1.72
N ASP A 118 -13.72 -3.12 1.53
CA ASP A 118 -14.59 -2.67 0.45
C ASP A 118 -13.98 -1.50 -0.34
N ALA A 119 -14.60 -1.18 -1.48
CA ALA A 119 -14.19 -0.09 -2.36
C ALA A 119 -14.24 1.31 -1.70
N ARG A 120 -14.87 1.43 -0.53
CA ARG A 120 -14.91 2.70 0.23
C ARG A 120 -13.67 2.87 1.11
N GLY A 121 -12.81 1.84 1.23
CA GLY A 121 -11.62 1.83 2.08
C GLY A 121 -11.91 1.47 3.53
N TYR A 122 -13.05 0.81 3.81
CA TYR A 122 -13.30 0.23 5.12
C TYR A 122 -12.70 -1.17 5.22
N ARG A 123 -12.27 -1.54 6.42
CA ARG A 123 -11.71 -2.86 6.73
C ARG A 123 -12.51 -3.54 7.83
N LEU A 124 -12.62 -4.86 7.74
CA LEU A 124 -13.08 -5.74 8.80
C LEU A 124 -11.87 -6.44 9.42
N GLY A 125 -11.61 -6.18 10.70
CA GLY A 125 -10.58 -6.88 11.46
C GLY A 125 -11.14 -8.00 12.35
N TYR A 126 -10.26 -8.65 13.08
CA TYR A 126 -10.56 -9.75 13.99
C TYR A 126 -11.49 -9.42 15.17
N GLY A 127 -11.71 -8.13 15.45
CA GLY A 127 -12.66 -7.66 16.48
C GLY A 127 -12.03 -7.07 17.74
N GLY A 128 -10.72 -7.24 17.96
CA GLY A 128 -10.03 -6.66 19.13
C GLY A 128 -9.86 -5.13 19.08
N GLY A 129 -10.06 -4.48 17.93
CA GLY A 129 -9.96 -3.03 17.77
C GLY A 129 -8.56 -2.42 17.96
N PHE A 130 -7.51 -3.25 17.99
CA PHE A 130 -6.12 -2.81 18.22
C PHE A 130 -5.68 -1.76 17.20
N TYR A 131 -5.77 -2.08 15.91
CA TYR A 131 -5.40 -1.15 14.84
C TYR A 131 -6.29 0.10 14.79
N ASP A 132 -7.57 0.00 15.16
CA ASP A 132 -8.46 1.16 15.18
C ASP A 132 -7.95 2.21 16.18
N ARG A 133 -7.63 1.77 17.40
CA ARG A 133 -7.08 2.64 18.46
C ARG A 133 -5.67 3.13 18.13
N THR A 134 -4.82 2.26 17.57
CA THR A 134 -3.48 2.64 17.14
C THR A 134 -3.52 3.75 16.09
N LEU A 135 -4.31 3.57 15.03
CA LEU A 135 -4.40 4.55 13.95
C LEU A 135 -5.02 5.87 14.42
N GLU A 136 -6.00 5.82 15.32
CA GLU A 136 -6.56 7.02 15.95
C GLU A 136 -5.49 7.81 16.71
N GLY A 137 -4.71 7.14 17.57
CA GLY A 137 -3.64 7.79 18.33
C GLY A 137 -2.47 8.29 17.47
N LEU A 138 -2.07 7.56 16.43
CA LEU A 138 -1.01 7.98 15.53
C LEU A 138 -1.46 9.18 14.67
N ARG A 139 -2.68 9.14 14.12
CA ARG A 139 -3.22 10.23 13.26
C ARG A 139 -3.46 11.52 14.04
N ALA A 140 -3.66 11.45 15.35
CA ALA A 140 -3.70 12.63 16.22
C ALA A 140 -2.34 13.32 16.35
N LYS A 141 -1.23 12.61 16.09
CA LYS A 141 0.15 13.14 16.20
C LYS A 141 0.75 13.56 14.87
N GLY A 142 0.23 13.06 13.75
CA GLY A 142 0.76 13.38 12.43
C GLY A 142 0.16 12.56 11.28
N PRO A 143 0.59 12.83 10.03
CA PRO A 143 0.14 12.08 8.88
C PRO A 143 0.63 10.63 8.94
N VAL A 144 -0.31 9.69 8.83
CA VAL A 144 -0.05 8.25 8.89
C VAL A 144 -0.74 7.55 7.74
N LEU A 145 0.02 6.73 7.01
CA LEU A 145 -0.47 5.89 5.94
C LEU A 145 -0.79 4.49 6.48
N ALA A 146 -2.03 4.04 6.28
CA ALA A 146 -2.45 2.67 6.56
C ALA A 146 -2.72 1.94 5.25
N VAL A 147 -2.06 0.80 5.08
CA VAL A 147 -2.07 -0.05 3.90
C VAL A 147 -2.67 -1.39 4.29
N GLY A 148 -3.94 -1.62 3.97
CA GLY A 148 -4.54 -2.95 4.08
C GLY A 148 -3.88 -3.88 3.06
N TYR A 149 -3.36 -5.02 3.49
CA TYR A 149 -2.72 -6.00 2.62
C TYR A 149 -3.54 -7.28 2.59
N ALA A 150 -4.26 -7.51 1.49
CA ALA A 150 -5.29 -8.54 1.39
C ALA A 150 -5.37 -9.19 0.00
N PHE A 151 -5.94 -10.39 -0.04
CA PHE A 151 -6.27 -11.04 -1.31
C PHE A 151 -7.46 -10.32 -1.94
N SER A 152 -7.56 -10.34 -3.27
CA SER A 152 -8.73 -9.82 -3.98
C SER A 152 -10.04 -10.48 -3.54
N ALA A 153 -9.99 -11.77 -3.23
CA ALA A 153 -11.12 -12.53 -2.68
C ALA A 153 -11.63 -12.02 -1.32
N GLN A 154 -10.88 -11.14 -0.64
CA GLN A 154 -11.31 -10.49 0.60
C GLN A 154 -12.06 -9.17 0.35
N GLU A 155 -12.21 -8.72 -0.91
CA GLU A 155 -13.08 -7.60 -1.27
C GLU A 155 -14.55 -8.04 -1.12
N VAL A 156 -15.32 -7.28 -0.36
CA VAL A 156 -16.77 -7.47 -0.19
C VAL A 156 -17.50 -6.23 -0.67
N ALA A 157 -18.77 -6.39 -1.04
CA ALA A 157 -19.59 -5.26 -1.52
C ALA A 157 -19.68 -4.11 -0.50
N ALA A 158 -19.83 -4.46 0.78
CA ALA A 158 -19.85 -3.49 1.87
C ALA A 158 -19.38 -4.12 3.18
N VAL A 159 -18.36 -3.53 3.81
CA VAL A 159 -17.99 -3.88 5.18
C VAL A 159 -19.05 -3.35 6.15
N PRO A 160 -19.55 -4.16 7.11
CA PRO A 160 -20.44 -3.68 8.16
C PRO A 160 -19.72 -2.71 9.11
N ILE A 161 -20.15 -1.45 9.11
CA ILE A 161 -19.59 -0.39 9.97
C ILE A 161 -20.62 0.05 11.00
N VAL A 162 -20.15 0.33 12.22
CA VAL A 162 -21.00 0.88 13.31
C VAL A 162 -20.75 2.39 13.46
N ARG A 163 -19.52 2.84 13.22
CA ARG A 163 -19.15 4.27 13.17
C ARG A 163 -18.15 4.49 12.03
N PRO A 164 -18.31 5.56 11.24
CA PRO A 164 -17.34 5.89 10.19
C PRO A 164 -16.01 6.32 10.82
N ARG A 165 -14.90 5.76 10.32
CA ARG A 165 -13.53 6.12 10.68
C ARG A 165 -12.78 6.56 9.41
N ARG A 166 -11.60 7.16 9.57
CA ARG A 166 -10.71 7.47 8.43
C ARG A 166 -10.39 6.18 7.67
N LYS A 167 -10.53 6.28 6.35
CA LYS A 167 -10.36 5.20 5.37
C LYS A 167 -8.89 4.81 5.24
N ASP A 168 -8.65 3.54 4.98
CA ASP A 168 -7.32 3.03 4.67
C ASP A 168 -7.20 2.78 3.17
N ILE A 169 -5.98 2.80 2.67
CA ILE A 169 -5.70 2.33 1.31
C ILE A 169 -5.58 0.81 1.41
N VAL A 170 -6.40 0.07 0.67
CA VAL A 170 -6.33 -1.39 0.67
C VAL A 170 -5.80 -1.89 -0.66
N MET A 171 -4.73 -2.65 -0.59
CA MET A 171 -4.14 -3.39 -1.70
C MET A 171 -4.89 -4.70 -1.85
N GLY A 172 -5.58 -4.86 -2.99
CA GLY A 172 -6.35 -6.08 -3.27
C GLY A 172 -7.00 -6.17 -4.65
N ARG A 173 -6.83 -5.22 -5.58
CA ARG A 173 -7.49 -5.31 -6.89
C ARG A 173 -6.59 -5.88 -7.99
N ALA A 174 -6.79 -7.16 -8.33
CA ALA A 174 -7.27 -7.69 -9.63
C ALA A 174 -7.17 -9.25 -9.64
N PRO A 175 -7.89 -10.00 -10.52
CA PRO A 175 -7.86 -11.48 -10.56
C PRO A 175 -6.54 -12.09 -11.06
N CYS A 176 -5.55 -11.27 -11.45
CA CYS A 176 -4.19 -11.71 -11.75
C CYS A 176 -3.10 -10.62 -11.64
N GLN A 177 -3.39 -9.37 -11.25
CA GLN A 177 -2.39 -8.29 -11.16
C GLN A 177 -2.78 -7.23 -10.12
N VAL A 178 -2.11 -7.20 -8.97
CA VAL A 178 -2.39 -6.24 -7.90
C VAL A 178 -2.10 -4.81 -8.37
N SER A 179 -3.12 -3.94 -8.31
CA SER A 179 -3.02 -2.50 -8.60
C SER A 179 -3.23 -1.68 -7.32
N VAL A 180 -2.39 -0.67 -7.14
CA VAL A 180 -2.41 0.30 -6.04
C VAL A 180 -3.61 1.23 -6.18
N ALA A 181 -4.49 1.27 -5.18
CA ALA A 181 -5.54 2.28 -5.12
C ALA A 181 -4.98 3.57 -4.49
N GLU A 182 -4.25 4.38 -5.26
CA GLU A 182 -3.87 5.71 -4.83
C GLU A 182 -5.05 6.66 -5.07
N ARG A 183 -5.57 7.28 -4.01
CA ARG A 183 -6.45 8.46 -4.17
C ARG A 183 -5.82 9.62 -3.42
N VAL A 184 -4.88 10.31 -4.07
CA VAL A 184 -4.44 11.65 -3.68
C VAL A 184 -5.68 12.55 -3.70
N ARG A 185 -6.07 13.09 -2.55
CA ARG A 185 -6.97 14.26 -2.57
C ARG A 185 -6.10 15.45 -2.95
N ALA A 186 -6.19 15.89 -4.20
CA ALA A 186 -5.80 17.26 -4.53
C ALA A 186 -6.67 18.20 -3.69
N GLY A 187 -6.02 19.04 -2.87
CA GLY A 187 -6.69 20.11 -2.16
C GLY A 187 -7.31 21.06 -3.18
N SER A 188 -8.59 21.35 -3.02
CA SER A 188 -9.27 22.41 -3.76
C SER A 188 -8.82 23.75 -3.20
N THR A 189 -7.78 24.35 -3.76
CA THR A 189 -7.60 25.80 -3.71
C THR A 189 -8.49 26.39 -4.81
N GLY A 190 -9.65 26.89 -4.40
CA GLY A 190 -10.48 27.72 -5.27
C GLY A 190 -9.72 29.01 -5.61
N ALA A 191 -9.35 29.17 -6.88
CA ALA A 191 -9.01 30.47 -7.43
C ALA A 191 -10.29 31.13 -7.97
N PRO A 192 -10.48 32.45 -7.78
CA PRO A 192 -11.69 33.14 -8.19
C PRO A 192 -11.73 33.33 -9.71
N MET A 193 -12.92 33.22 -10.27
CA MET A 193 -13.25 33.53 -11.66
C MET A 193 -12.95 35.01 -11.98
N PRO A 194 -12.23 35.34 -13.07
CA PRO A 194 -12.19 36.71 -13.56
C PRO A 194 -13.48 37.03 -14.33
N GLY A 195 -14.05 38.18 -14.00
CA GLY A 195 -15.28 38.71 -14.56
C GLY A 195 -15.19 38.96 -16.06
N ARG A 196 -16.34 38.82 -16.71
CA ARG A 196 -16.60 39.25 -18.08
C ARG A 196 -16.46 40.76 -18.16
N ASN A 197 -15.76 41.27 -19.17
CA ASN A 197 -16.16 42.51 -19.84
C ASN A 197 -15.58 42.67 -21.25
N ALA A 198 -16.47 43.12 -22.12
CA ALA A 198 -16.31 43.91 -23.34
C ALA A 198 -15.47 43.34 -24.52
N ALA A 199 -16.22 42.96 -25.56
CA ALA A 199 -15.76 42.85 -26.93
C ALA A 199 -15.40 44.24 -27.51
N GLY A 200 -14.25 44.32 -28.18
CA GLY A 200 -13.87 45.38 -29.11
C GLY A 200 -13.45 44.75 -30.46
N PRO A 201 -13.70 45.41 -31.60
CA PRO A 201 -13.76 44.75 -32.89
C PRO A 201 -12.37 44.53 -33.53
N ARG A 202 -12.38 43.52 -34.41
CA ARG A 202 -11.28 43.03 -35.26
C ARG A 202 -10.82 44.11 -36.25
N ASN A 203 -9.56 44.03 -36.67
CA ASN A 203 -9.19 44.36 -38.05
C ASN A 203 -8.09 43.39 -38.56
N PRO A 204 -8.08 42.99 -39.85
CA PRO A 204 -7.28 41.88 -40.33
C PRO A 204 -6.08 42.26 -41.24
N SER A 205 -5.17 41.29 -41.36
CA SER A 205 -4.37 40.95 -42.57
C SER A 205 -3.14 41.82 -42.92
N PRO A 206 -2.26 41.36 -43.84
CA PRO A 206 -1.70 40.01 -44.07
C PRO A 206 -0.17 40.05 -44.33
N GLY A 207 0.50 38.89 -44.41
CA GLY A 207 1.78 38.85 -45.12
C GLY A 207 2.60 37.57 -44.98
N ALA A 208 2.73 36.86 -46.11
CA ALA A 208 3.88 36.07 -46.61
C ALA A 208 4.64 35.14 -45.63
N GLY A 209 5.04 33.92 -45.99
CA GLY A 209 5.13 33.30 -47.30
C GLY A 209 5.63 31.86 -47.15
N CYS A 210 5.36 31.08 -48.18
CA CYS A 210 5.78 29.71 -48.37
C CYS A 210 7.30 29.62 -48.60
N HIS A 211 8.01 28.68 -47.96
CA HIS A 211 9.14 28.00 -48.61
C HIS A 211 9.28 26.56 -48.12
N ARG A 212 9.25 25.67 -49.11
CA ARG A 212 9.49 24.22 -49.06
C ARG A 212 10.98 23.89 -48.89
N GLN A 213 11.22 22.65 -48.44
CA GLN A 213 12.20 21.63 -48.88
C GLN A 213 12.77 20.94 -47.62
N ALA A 214 12.51 19.67 -47.30
CA ALA A 214 12.66 18.40 -48.05
C ALA A 214 14.12 18.13 -48.49
N GLY A 215 14.81 17.24 -47.80
CA GLY A 215 16.00 16.56 -48.33
C GLY A 215 16.83 15.81 -47.27
N PRO A 216 17.50 14.69 -47.61
CA PRO A 216 17.50 13.48 -46.77
C PRO A 216 18.89 12.87 -46.49
N CYS A 217 18.90 11.74 -45.76
CA CYS A 217 19.86 10.61 -45.85
C CYS A 217 21.32 10.90 -45.39
N ALA A 218 22.15 9.99 -44.89
CA ALA A 218 22.20 8.54 -44.93
C ALA A 218 23.30 8.02 -43.97
N ARG A 219 23.19 6.72 -43.60
CA ARG A 219 24.26 5.68 -43.51
C ARG A 219 25.41 5.87 -42.49
N ALA A 220 26.18 4.87 -42.08
CA ALA A 220 26.12 3.40 -41.98
C ALA A 220 27.51 2.95 -41.46
N GLY A 221 27.63 1.72 -40.94
CA GLY A 221 28.91 1.01 -40.70
C GLY A 221 28.99 0.55 -39.23
N ALA A 222 28.77 -0.70 -38.82
CA ALA A 222 29.14 -2.04 -39.31
C ALA A 222 30.63 -2.42 -39.11
N ALA A 223 30.82 -3.60 -38.49
CA ALA A 223 31.98 -4.52 -38.47
C ALA A 223 33.19 -4.11 -37.58
N ARG A 224 33.97 -5.00 -36.95
CA ARG A 224 34.16 -6.48 -36.94
C ARG A 224 35.16 -6.82 -35.80
N SER A 225 34.96 -7.87 -35.00
CA SER A 225 35.65 -9.19 -35.00
C SER A 225 37.01 -9.32 -34.29
N GLY A 226 37.12 -10.39 -33.47
CA GLY A 226 38.36 -11.14 -33.14
C GLY A 226 39.00 -10.76 -31.78
N ASN A 227 39.51 -11.67 -30.94
CA ASN A 227 39.85 -13.09 -31.08
C ASN A 227 40.19 -13.68 -29.68
N ARG A 228 39.98 -15.00 -29.52
CA ARG A 228 40.69 -16.05 -28.72
C ARG A 228 41.68 -15.62 -27.61
N GLN A 229 41.83 -16.27 -26.45
CA GLN A 229 42.08 -17.71 -26.19
C GLN A 229 42.22 -17.94 -24.66
N ASP A 230 41.78 -19.10 -24.18
CA ASP A 230 42.19 -19.78 -22.91
C ASP A 230 43.35 -20.78 -23.26
N PRO A 231 44.00 -21.57 -22.38
CA PRO A 231 44.04 -21.63 -20.91
C PRO A 231 45.47 -21.79 -20.29
N ARG A 232 45.56 -21.78 -18.95
CA ARG A 232 46.42 -22.67 -18.13
C ARG A 232 45.77 -22.95 -16.78
#